data_AF-A0AAV6M6H4-F1
#
_entry.id   AF-A0AAV6M6H4-F1
#
_cell.length_a   1.000
_cell.length_b   1.000
_cell.length_c   1.000
_cell.angle_alpha   90.00
_cell.angle_beta   90.00
_cell.angle_gamma   90.00
#
_symmetry.space_group_name_H-M   'P 1'
#
loop_
_entity.id
_entity.type
_entity.pdbx_description
1 polymer ?
#
loop_
_entity_poly.entity_id
_entity_poly.type
_entity_poly.pdbx_seq_one_letter_code
_entity_poly.pdbx_strand_id
1 'polypeptide(L)'
;MSGGEKSENEEDVKTKPTKGEKRRGRSPSKREPIADIEDIMFSIDKVQTMRSSLLDWYDLSHRDLPWRRLDKGQPETRGYGVWVSEIMLQQTRVQTVVEYYKRWMHRWPTVQHLSRASLEEVNEMWAGLGYYRRARFLLEGAKLIVEEGGEFPKTVSALRKIPGIGEYTAGAIASIAFDEVVPVVDGNVIRVIARLKAISGNPKDSKLVKQVWKAAAQLVDPSRPGDFNQALMELGATLCTPTSPSCSTCPVFDHCEALSISKDDSSVLVTDYPAKGIKTKQRHDYSAVCVVEILENQSTSELKQSSRFLLVKRPDEGLLAGLWEFPSVLLNGEADSSTRRESINSLLSKSFGLEPKKNFEIVIREDVGDFVHVFSHIRLKIYVEHLVIRLKGEGSKLFRKQEKKSISWKCVDKKVMSSMGLTSSVRKVYAMVEKFEAEKISPSPAVATKKQRPTSTNLSCRSC
;
A
#
# COMPACT_ATOMS: atom_id res chain seq x y z
N MET A 1 52.95 49.60 46.78
CA MET A 1 53.02 50.45 45.57
C MET A 1 51.63 50.47 44.96
N SER A 2 51.03 51.66 45.03
CA SER A 2 49.88 52.26 44.32
C SER A 2 49.01 51.35 43.44
N GLY A 3 47.68 51.37 43.46
CA GLY A 3 46.67 52.29 44.00
C GLY A 3 45.38 52.09 43.18
N GLY A 4 44.21 52.51 43.70
CA GLY A 4 42.96 52.52 42.93
C GLY A 4 41.69 52.48 43.79
N GLU A 5 41.29 53.64 44.29
CA GLU A 5 40.13 53.93 45.15
C GLU A 5 38.76 53.77 44.45
N LYS A 6 37.73 53.47 45.27
CA LYS A 6 36.31 53.70 44.99
C LYS A 6 35.67 54.36 46.21
N SER A 7 35.06 55.51 45.99
CA SER A 7 34.00 56.15 46.79
C SER A 7 33.24 57.03 45.78
N GLU A 8 31.98 57.42 45.89
CA GLU A 8 30.90 57.34 46.89
C GLU A 8 29.69 57.97 46.18
N ASN A 9 28.45 57.67 46.61
CA ASN A 9 27.47 58.67 47.08
C ASN A 9 26.00 58.26 46.97
N GLU A 10 25.29 58.82 47.95
CA GLU A 10 23.99 58.50 48.53
C GLU A 10 22.76 59.02 47.77
N GLU A 11 21.63 58.60 48.31
CA GLU A 11 20.22 58.83 47.97
C GLU A 11 19.78 60.30 47.99
N ASP A 12 18.70 60.61 47.25
CA ASP A 12 17.71 61.59 47.72
C ASP A 12 16.30 61.35 47.16
N VAL A 13 15.30 61.83 47.91
CA VAL A 13 13.89 61.39 47.91
C VAL A 13 12.91 62.41 47.27
N LYS A 14 11.77 61.86 46.76
CA LYS A 14 10.41 62.47 46.49
C LYS A 14 10.15 63.25 45.19
N THR A 15 9.21 62.74 44.37
CA THR A 15 7.85 63.31 44.12
C THR A 15 7.05 62.50 43.06
N LYS A 16 5.71 62.41 43.22
CA LYS A 16 4.66 61.94 42.26
C LYS A 16 3.83 63.18 41.82
N PRO A 17 2.86 63.17 40.86
CA PRO A 17 2.21 62.08 40.08
C PRO A 17 2.06 62.39 38.55
N THR A 18 1.67 61.48 37.62
CA THR A 18 0.26 61.22 37.23
C THR A 18 0.15 60.22 36.04
N LYS A 19 -0.85 59.33 36.16
CA LYS A 19 -1.67 58.59 35.18
C LYS A 19 -1.12 58.25 33.77
N GLY A 20 -0.97 56.95 33.52
CA GLY A 20 -0.99 56.30 32.19
C GLY A 20 -1.52 54.85 32.34
N GLU A 21 -2.32 54.40 31.38
CA GLU A 21 -3.35 53.35 31.50
C GLU A 21 -2.86 51.91 31.77
N LYS A 22 -3.54 51.21 32.68
CA LYS A 22 -3.42 49.75 32.85
C LYS A 22 -4.31 49.01 31.84
N ARG A 23 -3.70 48.42 30.81
CA ARG A 23 -4.31 47.29 30.08
C ARG A 23 -4.35 46.07 31.00
N ARG A 24 -5.55 45.63 31.38
CA ARG A 24 -5.80 44.40 32.13
C ARG A 24 -5.36 43.19 31.29
N GLY A 25 -4.32 42.49 31.75
CA GLY A 25 -3.96 41.18 31.23
C GLY A 25 -5.07 40.16 31.48
N ARG A 26 -5.51 39.50 30.42
CA ARG A 26 -6.45 38.38 30.45
C ARG A 26 -5.72 37.19 31.08
N SER A 27 -6.26 36.65 32.17
CA SER A 27 -5.78 35.43 32.81
C SER A 27 -5.85 34.24 31.83
N PRO A 28 -4.88 33.31 31.85
CA PRO A 28 -4.94 32.12 31.01
C PRO A 28 -6.07 31.23 31.53
N SER A 29 -7.00 30.86 30.64
CA SER A 29 -8.09 29.94 30.93
C SER A 29 -7.52 28.60 31.39
N LYS A 30 -8.11 28.08 32.47
CA LYS A 30 -7.86 26.75 33.02
C LYS A 30 -7.89 25.73 31.88
N ARG A 31 -6.80 24.96 31.71
CA ARG A 31 -6.84 23.71 30.96
C ARG A 31 -7.71 22.75 31.76
N GLU A 32 -8.80 22.31 31.17
CA GLU A 32 -9.61 21.22 31.72
C GLU A 32 -8.81 19.92 31.77
N PRO A 33 -9.06 19.07 32.79
CA PRO A 33 -8.28 17.87 33.01
C PRO A 33 -8.46 16.84 31.89
N ILE A 34 -7.42 16.04 31.70
CA ILE A 34 -7.37 14.90 30.78
C ILE A 34 -8.48 13.92 31.17
N ALA A 35 -9.42 13.67 30.25
CA ALA A 35 -10.56 12.78 30.44
C ALA A 35 -10.18 11.43 31.09
N ASP A 36 -10.90 11.09 32.16
CA ASP A 36 -10.76 9.85 32.92
C ASP A 36 -11.29 8.64 32.14
N ILE A 37 -10.90 7.44 32.58
CA ILE A 37 -11.18 6.15 31.91
C ILE A 37 -12.68 5.84 31.76
N GLU A 38 -13.56 6.57 32.46
CA GLU A 38 -15.02 6.39 32.47
C GLU A 38 -15.75 7.04 31.27
N ASP A 39 -15.16 8.04 30.58
CA ASP A 39 -15.85 8.83 29.56
C ASP A 39 -16.10 8.12 28.21
N ILE A 40 -15.45 6.97 27.99
CA ILE A 40 -15.49 6.26 26.70
C ILE A 40 -16.52 5.12 26.69
N MET A 41 -17.12 4.81 27.84
CA MET A 41 -18.14 3.77 27.92
C MET A 41 -19.50 4.30 27.44
N PHE A 42 -20.29 3.42 26.85
CA PHE A 42 -21.68 3.67 26.49
C PHE A 42 -22.60 3.19 27.61
N SER A 43 -23.72 3.87 27.87
CA SER A 43 -24.76 3.33 28.75
C SER A 43 -25.41 2.11 28.09
N ILE A 44 -25.94 1.19 28.90
CA ILE A 44 -26.56 -0.07 28.41
C ILE A 44 -27.67 0.23 27.40
N ASP A 45 -28.54 1.20 27.69
CA ASP A 45 -29.64 1.58 26.78
C ASP A 45 -29.11 2.09 25.44
N LYS A 46 -28.06 2.94 25.46
CA LYS A 46 -27.41 3.42 24.22
C LYS A 46 -26.80 2.26 23.42
N VAL A 47 -26.19 1.28 24.08
CA VAL A 47 -25.62 0.10 23.42
C VAL A 47 -26.72 -0.69 22.68
N GLN A 48 -27.86 -0.92 23.32
CA GLN A 48 -28.97 -1.68 22.71
C GLN A 48 -29.57 -0.96 21.50
N THR A 49 -29.81 0.36 21.60
CA THR A 49 -30.32 1.15 20.47
C THR A 49 -29.31 1.23 19.34
N MET A 50 -28.01 1.42 19.62
CA MET A 50 -26.99 1.41 18.57
C MET A 50 -26.88 0.06 17.86
N ARG A 51 -26.97 -1.06 18.60
CA ARG A 51 -26.95 -2.41 18.01
C ARG A 51 -28.10 -2.62 17.04
N SER A 52 -29.33 -2.36 17.48
CA SER A 52 -30.53 -2.51 16.65
C SER A 52 -30.47 -1.61 15.42
N SER A 53 -30.30 -0.29 15.58
CA SER A 53 -30.24 0.64 14.46
C SER A 53 -29.12 0.33 13.46
N LEU A 54 -27.95 -0.09 13.93
CA LEU A 54 -26.82 -0.41 13.07
C LEU A 54 -27.05 -1.72 12.28
N LEU A 55 -27.61 -2.75 12.93
CA LEU A 55 -27.91 -4.03 12.29
C LEU A 55 -29.06 -3.90 11.28
N ASP A 56 -30.12 -3.19 11.63
CA ASP A 56 -31.26 -2.94 10.73
C ASP A 56 -30.81 -2.20 9.46
N TRP A 57 -29.96 -1.18 9.63
CA TRP A 57 -29.36 -0.48 8.50
C TRP A 57 -28.46 -1.40 7.67
N TYR A 58 -27.65 -2.23 8.33
CA TYR A 58 -26.74 -3.14 7.64
C TYR A 58 -27.49 -4.16 6.81
N ASP A 59 -28.56 -4.76 7.33
CA ASP A 59 -29.39 -5.74 6.62
C ASP A 59 -29.99 -5.17 5.33
N LEU A 60 -30.31 -3.88 5.30
CA LEU A 60 -30.85 -3.18 4.14
C LEU A 60 -29.79 -2.62 3.17
N SER A 61 -28.61 -2.24 3.69
CA SER A 61 -27.69 -1.34 2.97
C SER A 61 -26.31 -1.92 2.70
N HIS A 62 -25.97 -3.10 3.23
CA HIS A 62 -24.64 -3.67 3.05
C HIS A 62 -24.34 -3.92 1.57
N ARG A 63 -23.11 -3.58 1.15
CA ARG A 63 -22.66 -3.92 -0.21
C ARG A 63 -22.58 -5.42 -0.38
N ASP A 64 -23.06 -5.86 -1.52
CA ASP A 64 -22.98 -7.24 -1.96
C ASP A 64 -21.56 -7.58 -2.46
N LEU A 65 -20.84 -8.39 -1.67
CA LEU A 65 -19.41 -8.69 -1.87
C LEU A 65 -19.19 -10.21 -1.89
N PRO A 66 -18.30 -10.76 -2.74
CA PRO A 66 -18.16 -12.20 -2.90
C PRO A 66 -17.87 -12.96 -1.59
N TRP A 67 -17.04 -12.40 -0.72
CA TRP A 67 -16.69 -12.99 0.59
C TRP A 67 -17.82 -12.89 1.62
N ARG A 68 -18.86 -12.08 1.40
CA ARG A 68 -20.06 -12.02 2.25
C ARG A 68 -21.12 -13.06 1.86
N ARG A 69 -21.06 -13.59 0.64
CA ARG A 69 -22.01 -14.60 0.12
C ARG A 69 -21.67 -16.04 0.51
N LEU A 70 -20.60 -16.25 1.28
CA LEU A 70 -20.15 -17.58 1.65
C LEU A 70 -21.19 -18.27 2.53
N ASP A 71 -21.45 -19.54 2.23
CA ASP A 71 -22.47 -20.35 2.88
C ASP A 71 -22.18 -20.52 4.37
N LYS A 72 -23.16 -20.15 5.22
CA LYS A 72 -23.10 -20.35 6.67
C LYS A 72 -23.10 -21.83 7.06
N GLY A 73 -23.60 -22.72 6.20
CA GLY A 73 -23.56 -24.17 6.38
C GLY A 73 -22.17 -24.81 6.23
N GLN A 74 -21.16 -24.05 5.76
CA GLN A 74 -19.79 -24.51 5.61
C GLN A 74 -18.81 -23.60 6.38
N PRO A 75 -18.79 -23.68 7.73
CA PRO A 75 -18.08 -22.71 8.57
C PRO A 75 -16.56 -22.69 8.32
N GLU A 76 -15.93 -23.81 7.96
CA GLU A 76 -14.49 -23.83 7.65
C GLU A 76 -14.16 -23.18 6.31
N THR A 77 -14.93 -23.49 5.25
CA THR A 77 -14.80 -22.81 3.96
C THR A 77 -15.06 -21.31 4.11
N ARG A 78 -16.05 -20.95 4.94
CA ARG A 78 -16.37 -19.57 5.29
C ARG A 78 -15.21 -18.89 6.04
N GLY A 79 -14.65 -19.55 7.05
CA GLY A 79 -13.50 -19.07 7.82
C GLY A 79 -12.27 -18.83 6.94
N TYR A 80 -11.94 -19.79 6.08
CA TYR A 80 -10.86 -19.64 5.09
C TYR A 80 -11.14 -18.48 4.12
N GLY A 81 -12.35 -18.40 3.58
CA GLY A 81 -12.72 -17.34 2.64
C GLY A 81 -12.73 -15.95 3.28
N VAL A 82 -13.14 -15.81 4.54
CA VAL A 82 -13.03 -14.57 5.31
C VAL A 82 -11.56 -14.22 5.55
N TRP A 83 -10.74 -15.19 5.94
CA TRP A 83 -9.31 -14.97 6.14
C TRP A 83 -8.64 -14.42 4.88
N VAL A 84 -8.91 -15.02 3.72
CA VAL A 84 -8.37 -14.55 2.43
C VAL A 84 -8.83 -13.13 2.13
N SER A 85 -10.12 -12.81 2.28
CA SER A 85 -10.61 -11.45 1.99
C SER A 85 -10.02 -10.41 2.93
N GLU A 86 -9.93 -10.71 4.23
CA GLU A 86 -9.37 -9.79 5.22
C GLU A 86 -7.90 -9.49 4.94
N ILE A 87 -7.12 -10.51 4.60
CA ILE A 87 -5.72 -10.30 4.21
C ILE A 87 -5.61 -9.48 2.92
N MET A 88 -6.45 -9.73 1.91
CA MET A 88 -6.45 -8.94 0.67
C MET A 88 -6.85 -7.47 0.91
N LEU A 89 -7.84 -7.21 1.78
CA LEU A 89 -8.38 -5.87 2.06
C LEU A 89 -7.42 -4.97 2.86
N GLN A 90 -6.40 -5.53 3.50
CA GLN A 90 -5.37 -4.74 4.18
C GLN A 90 -4.71 -3.75 3.22
N GLN A 91 -4.95 -2.45 3.45
CA GLN A 91 -4.40 -1.36 2.62
C GLN A 91 -4.71 -1.47 1.12
N THR A 92 -5.78 -2.17 0.75
CA THR A 92 -6.21 -2.35 -0.64
C THR A 92 -7.69 -2.01 -0.77
N ARG A 93 -8.10 -1.35 -1.85
CA ARG A 93 -9.49 -0.95 -2.05
C ARG A 93 -10.36 -2.17 -2.37
N VAL A 94 -11.59 -2.18 -1.83
CA VAL A 94 -12.59 -3.26 -2.04
C VAL A 94 -12.76 -3.61 -3.52
N GLN A 95 -12.97 -2.62 -4.38
CA GLN A 95 -13.18 -2.81 -5.83
C GLN A 95 -12.02 -3.56 -6.50
N THR A 96 -10.79 -3.29 -6.08
CA THR A 96 -9.60 -3.99 -6.58
C THR A 96 -9.59 -5.44 -6.11
N VAL A 97 -9.98 -5.70 -4.86
CA VAL A 97 -9.92 -7.04 -4.26
C VAL A 97 -10.92 -8.02 -4.89
N VAL A 98 -12.09 -7.56 -5.34
CA VAL A 98 -13.18 -8.42 -5.85
C VAL A 98 -12.70 -9.47 -6.87
N GLU A 99 -11.96 -9.05 -7.91
CA GLU A 99 -11.52 -9.98 -8.96
C GLU A 99 -10.33 -10.84 -8.55
N TYR A 100 -9.48 -10.36 -7.63
CA TYR A 100 -8.40 -11.18 -7.08
C TYR A 100 -8.97 -12.27 -6.17
N TYR A 101 -9.94 -11.91 -5.34
CA TYR A 101 -10.61 -12.85 -4.45
C TYR A 101 -11.30 -13.97 -5.23
N LYS A 102 -12.09 -13.63 -6.26
CA LYS A 102 -12.76 -14.63 -7.10
C LYS A 102 -11.76 -15.61 -7.73
N ARG A 103 -10.68 -15.11 -8.35
CA ARG A 103 -9.65 -15.96 -8.97
C ARG A 103 -8.92 -16.81 -7.92
N TRP A 104 -8.62 -16.25 -6.77
CA TRP A 104 -7.97 -16.94 -5.66
C TRP A 104 -8.83 -18.10 -5.15
N MET A 105 -10.09 -17.82 -4.80
CA MET A 105 -11.02 -18.83 -4.28
C MET A 105 -11.38 -19.89 -5.33
N HIS A 106 -11.35 -19.55 -6.62
CA HIS A 106 -11.50 -20.53 -7.69
C HIS A 106 -10.29 -21.49 -7.77
N ARG A 107 -9.07 -20.98 -7.63
CA ARG A 107 -7.84 -21.79 -7.69
C ARG A 107 -7.60 -22.59 -6.41
N TRP A 108 -7.83 -21.98 -5.26
CA TRP A 108 -7.64 -22.56 -3.94
C TRP A 108 -8.89 -22.33 -3.09
N PRO A 109 -9.90 -23.20 -3.20
CA PRO A 109 -11.17 -23.03 -2.49
C PRO A 109 -11.08 -23.34 -0.99
N THR A 110 -10.06 -24.09 -0.54
CA THR A 110 -9.87 -24.46 0.88
C THR A 110 -8.42 -24.28 1.32
N VAL A 111 -8.19 -24.30 2.64
CA VAL A 111 -6.85 -24.22 3.23
C VAL A 111 -5.93 -25.34 2.74
N GLN A 112 -6.46 -26.56 2.51
CA GLN A 112 -5.70 -27.71 1.99
C GLN A 112 -5.28 -27.52 0.53
N HIS A 113 -6.05 -26.77 -0.26
CA HIS A 113 -5.64 -26.44 -1.63
C HIS A 113 -4.48 -25.44 -1.61
N LEU A 114 -4.58 -24.40 -0.76
CA LEU A 114 -3.54 -23.39 -0.65
C LEU A 114 -2.24 -23.96 -0.07
N SER A 115 -2.30 -24.86 0.92
CA SER A 115 -1.10 -25.41 1.56
C SER A 115 -0.18 -26.18 0.60
N ARG A 116 -0.75 -26.74 -0.48
CA ARG A 116 -0.04 -27.46 -1.55
C ARG A 116 0.57 -26.54 -2.60
N ALA A 117 0.23 -25.25 -2.59
CA ALA A 117 0.74 -24.29 -3.56
C ALA A 117 2.23 -23.99 -3.32
N SER A 118 2.93 -23.70 -4.41
CA SER A 118 4.25 -23.09 -4.34
C SER A 118 4.15 -21.59 -4.03
N LEU A 119 5.22 -21.03 -3.43
CA LEU A 119 5.29 -19.58 -3.21
C LEU A 119 5.25 -18.81 -4.54
N GLU A 120 5.75 -19.41 -5.63
CA GLU A 120 5.75 -18.80 -6.95
C GLU A 120 4.33 -18.66 -7.50
N GLU A 121 3.52 -19.72 -7.46
CA GLU A 121 2.10 -19.66 -7.84
C GLU A 121 1.33 -18.62 -7.01
N VAL A 122 1.57 -18.59 -5.68
CA VAL A 122 0.94 -17.62 -4.77
C VAL A 122 1.32 -16.18 -5.13
N ASN A 123 2.61 -15.92 -5.38
CA ASN A 123 3.07 -14.61 -5.81
C ASN A 123 2.48 -14.19 -7.16
N GLU A 124 2.31 -15.15 -8.08
CA GLU A 124 1.73 -14.90 -9.39
C GLU A 124 0.24 -14.52 -9.29
N MET A 125 -0.53 -15.24 -8.47
CA MET A 125 -1.93 -14.93 -8.20
C MET A 125 -2.12 -13.60 -7.44
N TRP A 126 -1.14 -13.23 -6.62
CA TRP A 126 -1.13 -11.96 -5.87
C TRP A 126 -0.59 -10.76 -6.66
N ALA A 127 -0.05 -10.99 -7.86
CA ALA A 127 0.67 -9.99 -8.63
C ALA A 127 -0.20 -8.77 -8.93
N GLY A 128 0.20 -7.62 -8.39
CA GLY A 128 -0.53 -6.35 -8.53
C GLY A 128 -1.29 -5.88 -7.29
N LEU A 129 -1.53 -6.73 -6.29
CA LEU A 129 -2.14 -6.31 -5.00
C LEU A 129 -1.16 -5.58 -4.08
N GLY A 130 0.14 -5.74 -4.29
CA GLY A 130 1.18 -5.19 -3.41
C GLY A 130 1.24 -5.88 -2.04
N TYR A 131 2.22 -5.49 -1.23
CA TYR A 131 2.46 -6.07 0.11
C TYR A 131 2.53 -7.61 0.10
N TYR A 132 3.37 -8.19 -0.76
CA TYR A 132 3.46 -9.64 -1.03
C TYR A 132 3.73 -10.52 0.19
N ARG A 133 4.30 -9.96 1.26
CA ARG A 133 4.44 -10.67 2.54
C ARG A 133 3.08 -11.19 3.07
N ARG A 134 1.97 -10.51 2.75
CA ARG A 134 0.61 -10.96 3.08
C ARG A 134 0.27 -12.31 2.43
N ALA A 135 0.56 -12.46 1.14
CA ALA A 135 0.32 -13.70 0.39
C ALA A 135 1.20 -14.84 0.94
N ARG A 136 2.45 -14.53 1.26
CA ARG A 136 3.38 -15.47 1.89
C ARG A 136 2.85 -15.97 3.24
N PHE A 137 2.35 -15.07 4.10
CA PHE A 137 1.76 -15.48 5.38
C PHE A 137 0.47 -16.30 5.22
N LEU A 138 -0.36 -16.04 4.21
CA LEU A 138 -1.49 -16.92 3.88
C LEU A 138 -1.02 -18.35 3.57
N LEU A 139 0.03 -18.50 2.76
CA LEU A 139 0.59 -19.80 2.42
C LEU A 139 1.22 -20.49 3.64
N GLU A 140 2.05 -19.79 4.40
CA GLU A 140 2.70 -20.31 5.61
C GLU A 140 1.66 -20.73 6.65
N GLY A 141 0.64 -19.90 6.89
CA GLY A 141 -0.45 -20.24 7.81
C GLY A 141 -1.28 -21.43 7.32
N ALA A 142 -1.55 -21.53 6.03
CA ALA A 142 -2.29 -22.67 5.48
C ALA A 142 -1.52 -23.99 5.61
N LYS A 143 -0.19 -23.94 5.44
CA LYS A 143 0.69 -25.09 5.70
C LYS A 143 0.66 -25.49 7.16
N LEU A 144 0.80 -24.53 8.07
CA LEU A 144 0.74 -24.78 9.52
C LEU A 144 -0.59 -25.44 9.94
N ILE A 145 -1.73 -24.93 9.48
CA ILE A 145 -3.05 -25.51 9.79
C ILE A 145 -3.12 -26.98 9.33
N VAL A 146 -2.59 -27.30 8.16
CA VAL A 146 -2.58 -28.67 7.62
C VAL A 146 -1.61 -29.57 8.38
N GLU A 147 -0.45 -29.05 8.80
CA GLU A 147 0.52 -29.76 9.63
C GLU A 147 -0.05 -30.09 11.03
N GLU A 148 -0.89 -29.21 11.59
CA GLU A 148 -1.55 -29.39 12.90
C GLU A 148 -2.84 -30.24 12.86
N GLY A 149 -3.11 -30.95 11.75
CA GLY A 149 -4.24 -31.87 11.63
C GLY A 149 -5.36 -31.41 10.69
N GLY A 150 -5.25 -30.21 10.11
CA GLY A 150 -6.10 -29.75 9.02
C GLY A 150 -7.45 -29.13 9.42
N GLU A 151 -7.78 -29.09 10.71
CA GLU A 151 -8.96 -28.40 11.23
C GLU A 151 -8.73 -26.88 11.28
N PHE A 152 -9.66 -26.11 10.72
CA PHE A 152 -9.52 -24.65 10.69
C PHE A 152 -9.75 -24.04 12.10
N PRO A 153 -8.83 -23.20 12.62
CA PRO A 153 -8.99 -22.59 13.94
C PRO A 153 -10.21 -21.67 14.06
N LYS A 154 -11.01 -21.89 15.10
CA LYS A 154 -12.32 -21.23 15.27
C LYS A 154 -12.31 -20.07 16.27
N THR A 155 -11.31 -20.02 17.15
CA THR A 155 -11.23 -19.01 18.21
C THR A 155 -10.15 -17.97 17.96
N VAL A 156 -10.31 -16.75 18.48
CA VAL A 156 -9.29 -15.70 18.42
C VAL A 156 -7.95 -16.19 18.97
N SER A 157 -7.96 -16.92 20.07
CA SER A 157 -6.72 -17.41 20.72
C SER A 157 -5.95 -18.41 19.85
N ALA A 158 -6.65 -19.27 19.11
CA ALA A 158 -6.03 -20.21 18.18
C ALA A 158 -5.59 -19.51 16.89
N LEU A 159 -6.45 -18.65 16.32
CA LEU A 159 -6.17 -17.89 15.11
C LEU A 159 -4.91 -17.01 15.24
N ARG A 160 -4.70 -16.38 16.40
CA ARG A 160 -3.51 -15.54 16.67
C ARG A 160 -2.18 -16.29 16.68
N LYS A 161 -2.19 -17.63 16.73
CA LYS A 161 -0.96 -18.44 16.62
C LYS A 161 -0.48 -18.56 15.18
N ILE A 162 -1.36 -18.31 14.21
CA ILE A 162 -1.05 -18.46 12.78
C ILE A 162 -0.23 -17.24 12.30
N PRO A 163 0.89 -17.45 11.59
CA PRO A 163 1.70 -16.38 11.03
C PRO A 163 0.88 -15.38 10.21
N GLY A 164 1.06 -14.09 10.49
CA GLY A 164 0.37 -13.00 9.80
C GLY A 164 -1.08 -12.74 10.25
N ILE A 165 -1.64 -13.52 11.18
CA ILE A 165 -2.94 -13.24 11.79
C ILE A 165 -2.74 -12.40 13.07
N GLY A 166 -3.02 -11.11 12.96
CA GLY A 166 -3.05 -10.19 14.09
C GLY A 166 -4.41 -10.15 14.80
N GLU A 167 -4.52 -9.31 15.83
CA GLU A 167 -5.73 -9.14 16.65
C GLU A 167 -6.98 -8.81 15.81
N TYR A 168 -6.86 -7.87 14.87
CA TYR A 168 -7.93 -7.53 13.93
C TYR A 168 -8.40 -8.75 13.11
N THR A 169 -7.47 -9.42 12.42
CA THR A 169 -7.80 -10.52 11.51
C THR A 169 -8.38 -11.72 12.27
N ALA A 170 -7.85 -12.01 13.47
CA ALA A 170 -8.37 -13.06 14.33
C ALA A 170 -9.81 -12.76 14.75
N GLY A 171 -10.09 -11.55 15.24
CA GLY A 171 -11.44 -11.12 15.61
C GLY A 171 -12.41 -11.15 14.43
N ALA A 172 -11.95 -10.73 13.24
CA ALA A 172 -12.77 -10.73 12.03
C ALA A 172 -13.16 -12.15 11.61
N ILE A 173 -12.21 -13.08 11.56
CA ILE A 173 -12.49 -14.48 11.23
C ILE A 173 -13.40 -15.11 12.30
N ALA A 174 -13.05 -14.98 13.58
CA ALA A 174 -13.77 -15.61 14.68
C ALA A 174 -15.21 -15.13 14.78
N SER A 175 -15.44 -13.81 14.70
CA SER A 175 -16.79 -13.26 14.77
C SER A 175 -17.60 -13.48 13.50
N ILE A 176 -17.01 -13.33 12.31
CA ILE A 176 -17.76 -13.45 11.05
C ILE A 176 -18.08 -14.91 10.74
N ALA A 177 -17.12 -15.83 10.89
CA ALA A 177 -17.30 -17.21 10.45
C ALA A 177 -17.78 -18.15 11.57
N PHE A 178 -17.46 -17.85 12.83
CA PHE A 178 -17.68 -18.75 13.97
C PHE A 178 -18.47 -18.13 15.12
N ASP A 179 -19.05 -16.94 14.90
CA ASP A 179 -19.92 -16.24 15.84
C ASP A 179 -19.30 -16.01 17.23
N GLU A 180 -17.96 -15.94 17.34
CA GLU A 180 -17.30 -15.57 18.58
C GLU A 180 -17.60 -14.09 18.89
N VAL A 181 -18.05 -13.82 20.12
CA VAL A 181 -18.42 -12.46 20.56
C VAL A 181 -17.17 -11.67 20.91
N VAL A 182 -16.49 -11.17 19.87
CA VAL A 182 -15.25 -10.39 19.97
C VAL A 182 -15.30 -9.16 19.08
N PRO A 183 -14.73 -8.02 19.51
CA PRO A 183 -14.68 -6.82 18.69
C PRO A 183 -13.69 -6.94 17.54
N VAL A 184 -13.90 -6.12 16.52
CA VAL A 184 -12.98 -5.91 15.41
C VAL A 184 -12.74 -4.43 15.23
N VAL A 185 -11.47 -4.01 15.20
CA VAL A 185 -11.11 -2.59 15.10
C VAL A 185 -10.11 -2.35 13.96
N ASP A 186 -10.57 -1.70 12.90
CA ASP A 186 -9.76 -1.14 11.83
C ASP A 186 -9.75 0.40 11.85
N GLY A 187 -9.16 1.01 10.82
CA GLY A 187 -9.17 2.47 10.67
C GLY A 187 -10.57 3.08 10.47
N ASN A 188 -11.56 2.30 10.00
CA ASN A 188 -12.95 2.73 9.90
C ASN A 188 -13.59 2.78 11.28
N VAL A 189 -13.45 1.70 12.06
CA VAL A 189 -13.97 1.59 13.42
C VAL A 189 -13.33 2.62 14.36
N ILE A 190 -12.01 2.83 14.29
CA ILE A 190 -11.33 3.90 15.04
C ILE A 190 -11.97 5.25 14.78
N ARG A 191 -12.23 5.57 13.50
CA ARG A 191 -12.84 6.86 13.14
C ARG A 191 -14.28 6.96 13.62
N VAL A 192 -15.08 5.92 13.47
CA VAL A 192 -16.48 5.89 13.91
C VAL A 192 -16.55 6.08 15.42
N ILE A 193 -15.82 5.28 16.20
CA ILE A 193 -15.83 5.37 17.66
C ILE A 193 -15.26 6.70 18.15
N ALA A 194 -14.18 7.20 17.55
CA ALA A 194 -13.65 8.51 17.90
C ALA A 194 -14.66 9.64 17.66
N ARG A 195 -15.52 9.55 16.63
CA ARG A 195 -16.59 10.53 16.40
C ARG A 195 -17.78 10.34 17.35
N LEU A 196 -18.18 9.09 17.59
CA LEU A 196 -19.24 8.78 18.57
C LEU A 196 -18.92 9.34 19.96
N LYS A 197 -17.62 9.38 20.31
CA LYS A 197 -17.11 9.83 21.61
C LYS A 197 -16.33 11.14 21.60
N ALA A 198 -16.40 11.90 20.50
CA ALA A 198 -15.66 13.16 20.32
C ALA A 198 -14.18 13.13 20.78
N ILE A 199 -13.44 12.06 20.45
CA ILE A 199 -12.05 11.86 20.86
C ILE A 199 -11.08 12.44 19.81
N SER A 200 -10.45 13.57 20.10
CA SER A 200 -9.52 14.27 19.18
C SER A 200 -8.09 13.74 19.24
N GLY A 201 -7.89 12.49 19.66
CA GLY A 201 -6.57 11.87 19.72
C GLY A 201 -6.01 11.50 18.34
N ASN A 202 -4.69 11.30 18.25
CA ASN A 202 -4.06 10.74 17.06
C ASN A 202 -4.52 9.27 16.89
N PRO A 203 -5.12 8.88 15.75
CA PRO A 203 -5.67 7.53 15.53
C PRO A 203 -4.62 6.40 15.56
N LYS A 204 -3.33 6.74 15.57
CA LYS A 204 -2.21 5.79 15.72
C LYS A 204 -1.65 5.72 17.13
N ASP A 205 -2.15 6.54 18.05
CA ASP A 205 -1.70 6.51 19.44
C ASP A 205 -2.21 5.25 20.14
N SER A 206 -1.31 4.56 20.85
CA SER A 206 -1.60 3.28 21.48
C SER A 206 -2.67 3.39 22.57
N LYS A 207 -2.73 4.52 23.29
CA LYS A 207 -3.74 4.76 24.33
C LYS A 207 -5.13 4.89 23.69
N LEU A 208 -5.26 5.71 22.64
CA LEU A 208 -6.52 5.85 21.91
C LEU A 208 -6.97 4.51 21.31
N VAL A 209 -6.07 3.78 20.65
CA VAL A 209 -6.41 2.48 20.03
C VAL A 209 -6.94 1.51 21.09
N LYS A 210 -6.29 1.40 22.26
CA LYS A 210 -6.78 0.56 23.36
C LYS A 210 -8.18 0.97 23.86
N GLN A 211 -8.43 2.27 23.95
CA GLN A 211 -9.75 2.78 24.34
C GLN A 211 -10.83 2.43 23.31
N VAL A 212 -10.52 2.54 22.02
CA VAL A 212 -11.41 2.14 20.93
C VAL A 212 -11.71 0.64 20.99
N TRP A 213 -10.72 -0.21 21.24
CA TRP A 213 -10.93 -1.65 21.44
C TRP A 213 -11.89 -1.95 22.59
N LYS A 214 -11.74 -1.26 23.72
CA LYS A 214 -12.65 -1.40 24.87
C LYS A 214 -14.09 -0.98 24.53
N ALA A 215 -14.24 0.14 23.82
CA ALA A 215 -15.55 0.61 23.36
C ALA A 215 -16.19 -0.36 22.37
N ALA A 216 -15.44 -0.87 21.39
CA ALA A 216 -15.91 -1.85 20.43
C ALA A 216 -16.33 -3.16 21.13
N ALA A 217 -15.58 -3.60 22.14
CA ALA A 217 -15.93 -4.79 22.94
C ALA A 217 -17.26 -4.63 23.68
N GLN A 218 -17.59 -3.42 24.11
CA GLN A 218 -18.88 -3.15 24.74
C GLN A 218 -20.03 -3.16 23.71
N LEU A 219 -19.75 -2.70 22.49
CA LEU A 219 -20.74 -2.54 21.44
C LEU A 219 -21.08 -3.83 20.70
N VAL A 220 -20.13 -4.76 20.55
CA VAL A 220 -20.33 -5.98 19.74
C VAL A 220 -21.61 -6.72 20.16
N ASP A 221 -22.46 -7.05 19.19
CA ASP A 221 -23.72 -7.71 19.48
C ASP A 221 -23.48 -9.18 19.88
N PRO A 222 -24.06 -9.66 21.01
CA PRO A 222 -23.84 -11.03 21.47
C PRO A 222 -24.53 -12.09 20.61
N SER A 223 -25.52 -11.72 19.79
CA SER A 223 -26.27 -12.67 18.95
C SER A 223 -25.78 -12.67 17.50
N ARG A 224 -25.26 -11.54 17.02
CA ARG A 224 -24.78 -11.34 15.64
C ARG A 224 -23.41 -10.62 15.62
N PRO A 225 -22.37 -11.14 16.29
CA PRO A 225 -21.11 -10.42 16.44
C PRO A 225 -20.42 -10.16 15.09
N GLY A 226 -20.46 -11.13 14.17
CA GLY A 226 -19.92 -10.99 12.83
C GLY A 226 -20.60 -9.91 11.99
N ASP A 227 -21.93 -9.88 11.99
CA ASP A 227 -22.70 -8.88 11.26
C ASP A 227 -22.50 -7.50 11.88
N PHE A 228 -22.49 -7.39 13.22
CA PHE A 228 -22.23 -6.13 13.92
C PHE A 228 -20.86 -5.55 13.58
N ASN A 229 -19.80 -6.37 13.65
CA ASN A 229 -18.44 -5.93 13.30
C ASN A 229 -18.38 -5.45 11.85
N GLN A 230 -19.00 -6.19 10.92
CA GLN A 230 -19.07 -5.78 9.52
C GLN A 230 -19.90 -4.51 9.33
N ALA A 231 -20.98 -4.34 10.06
CA ALA A 231 -21.82 -3.14 10.01
C ALA A 231 -21.05 -1.90 10.48
N LEU A 232 -20.27 -2.03 11.55
CA LEU A 232 -19.45 -0.92 12.06
C LEU A 232 -18.35 -0.52 11.07
N MET A 233 -17.71 -1.50 10.42
CA MET A 233 -16.75 -1.25 9.34
C MET A 233 -17.42 -0.63 8.11
N GLU A 234 -18.60 -1.14 7.70
CA GLU A 234 -19.38 -0.65 6.57
C GLU A 234 -19.84 0.79 6.80
N LEU A 235 -20.28 1.12 8.01
CA LEU A 235 -20.68 2.47 8.42
C LEU A 235 -19.53 3.45 8.21
N GLY A 236 -18.33 3.11 8.70
CA GLY A 236 -17.15 3.92 8.48
C GLY A 236 -16.79 4.03 6.99
N ALA A 237 -16.89 2.94 6.24
CA ALA A 237 -16.51 2.91 4.83
C ALA A 237 -17.46 3.70 3.91
N THR A 238 -18.75 3.79 4.24
CA THR A 238 -19.79 4.29 3.32
C THR A 238 -20.45 5.59 3.76
N LEU A 239 -20.71 5.79 5.05
CA LEU A 239 -21.41 6.97 5.57
C LEU A 239 -20.48 7.85 6.40
N CYS A 240 -19.83 7.29 7.41
CA CYS A 240 -18.93 8.02 8.30
C CYS A 240 -17.53 8.15 7.69
N THR A 241 -17.44 8.75 6.50
CA THR A 241 -16.20 8.84 5.70
C THR A 241 -15.20 9.86 6.25
N PRO A 242 -13.91 9.81 5.88
CA PRO A 242 -12.89 10.71 6.44
C PRO A 242 -13.14 12.20 6.19
N THR A 243 -13.62 12.58 5.02
CA THR A 243 -13.70 14.00 4.59
C THR A 243 -15.11 14.56 4.52
N SER A 244 -16.11 13.71 4.27
CA SER A 244 -17.47 14.17 3.94
C SER A 244 -18.48 13.17 4.49
N PRO A 245 -18.62 13.07 5.83
CA PRO A 245 -19.51 12.09 6.42
C PRO A 245 -20.99 12.44 6.17
N SER A 246 -21.79 11.45 5.79
CA SER A 246 -23.24 11.57 5.59
C SER A 246 -24.00 11.46 6.91
N CYS A 247 -23.79 12.41 7.81
CA CYS A 247 -24.33 12.35 9.18
C CYS A 247 -25.86 12.30 9.24
N SER A 248 -26.56 12.92 8.28
CA SER A 248 -28.03 12.94 8.23
C SER A 248 -28.68 11.58 7.93
N THR A 249 -27.93 10.65 7.35
CA THR A 249 -28.40 9.30 7.01
C THR A 249 -27.70 8.20 7.82
N CYS A 250 -26.85 8.60 8.78
CA CYS A 250 -26.12 7.67 9.65
C CYS A 250 -27.10 7.02 10.65
N PRO A 251 -27.21 5.68 10.75
CA PRO A 251 -28.19 5.03 11.63
C PRO A 251 -27.98 5.28 13.13
N VAL A 252 -26.80 5.75 13.53
CA VAL A 252 -26.42 6.01 14.93
C VAL A 252 -26.18 7.50 15.21
N PHE A 253 -26.77 8.39 14.40
CA PHE A 253 -26.52 9.83 14.47
C PHE A 253 -26.92 10.45 15.82
N ASP A 254 -27.99 9.95 16.45
CA ASP A 254 -28.47 10.42 17.77
C ASP A 254 -27.49 10.11 18.91
N HIS A 255 -26.56 9.19 18.69
CA HIS A 255 -25.55 8.80 19.68
C HIS A 255 -24.17 9.42 19.40
N CYS A 256 -24.05 10.29 18.39
CA CYS A 256 -22.77 10.84 17.95
C CYS A 256 -22.43 12.15 18.67
N GLU A 257 -21.54 12.08 19.66
CA GLU A 257 -21.11 13.26 20.44
C GLU A 257 -20.44 14.33 19.54
N ALA A 258 -19.61 13.93 18.57
CA ALA A 258 -19.00 14.89 17.63
C ALA A 258 -20.05 15.62 16.76
N LEU A 259 -21.15 14.95 16.41
CA LEU A 259 -22.25 15.57 15.66
C LEU A 259 -23.03 16.53 16.56
N SER A 260 -23.27 16.18 17.82
CA SER A 260 -23.92 17.07 18.79
C SER A 260 -23.10 18.35 18.96
N ILE A 261 -21.80 18.22 19.23
CA ILE A 261 -20.89 19.37 19.39
C ILE A 261 -20.90 20.26 18.14
N SER A 262 -20.84 19.66 16.95
CA SER A 262 -20.84 20.40 15.68
C SER A 262 -22.15 21.14 15.40
N LYS A 263 -23.29 20.65 15.91
CA LYS A 263 -24.59 21.35 15.84
C LYS A 263 -24.64 22.54 16.80
N ASP A 264 -24.00 22.43 17.96
CA ASP A 264 -23.99 23.47 18.99
C ASP A 264 -22.93 24.55 18.72
N ASP A 265 -21.78 24.17 18.15
CA ASP A 265 -20.67 25.05 17.78
C ASP A 265 -20.23 24.81 16.33
N SER A 266 -20.64 25.72 15.45
CA SER A 266 -20.30 25.68 14.01
C SER A 266 -18.80 25.77 13.71
N SER A 267 -17.95 26.14 14.68
CA SER A 267 -16.49 26.15 14.52
C SER A 267 -15.85 24.77 14.66
N VAL A 268 -16.57 23.79 15.21
CA VAL A 268 -16.13 22.40 15.37
C VAL A 268 -16.83 21.51 14.35
N LEU A 269 -16.05 20.73 13.62
CA LEU A 269 -16.57 19.80 12.62
C LEU A 269 -16.46 18.36 13.12
N VAL A 270 -17.40 17.50 12.70
CA VAL A 270 -17.31 16.04 12.91
C VAL A 270 -15.98 15.47 12.37
N THR A 271 -15.42 16.09 11.34
CA THR A 271 -14.14 15.72 10.72
C THR A 271 -12.90 16.08 11.53
N ASP A 272 -13.05 16.83 12.63
CA ASP A 272 -11.96 17.12 13.57
C ASP A 272 -11.66 15.92 14.49
N TYR A 273 -12.52 14.90 14.43
CA TYR A 273 -12.42 13.65 15.16
C TYR A 273 -12.25 12.45 14.21
N PRO A 274 -11.22 11.60 14.39
CA PRO A 274 -10.04 11.82 15.23
C PRO A 274 -9.10 12.87 14.62
N ALA A 275 -8.11 13.34 15.38
CA ALA A 275 -7.14 14.29 14.85
C ALA A 275 -6.34 13.71 13.68
N LYS A 276 -5.96 14.58 12.73
CA LYS A 276 -5.15 14.19 11.58
C LYS A 276 -3.77 13.74 12.03
N GLY A 277 -3.42 12.49 11.73
CA GLY A 277 -2.08 11.97 12.00
C GLY A 277 -1.01 12.64 11.14
N ILE A 278 0.17 12.87 11.72
CA ILE A 278 1.35 13.39 11.01
C ILE A 278 1.86 12.31 10.02
N LYS A 279 2.07 12.70 8.75
CA LYS A 279 2.64 11.81 7.74
C LYS A 279 4.17 11.82 7.83
N THR A 280 4.76 10.64 7.94
CA THR A 280 6.22 10.47 7.85
C THR A 280 6.70 10.79 6.42
N LYS A 281 7.84 11.48 6.30
CA LYS A 281 8.48 11.71 5.00
C LYS A 281 8.98 10.40 4.41
N GLN A 282 8.76 10.21 3.11
CA GLN A 282 9.27 9.04 2.39
C GLN A 282 10.76 9.19 2.11
N ARG A 283 11.52 8.08 2.16
CA ARG A 283 12.91 8.09 1.70
C ARG A 283 12.97 8.14 0.17
N HIS A 284 14.02 8.75 -0.37
CA HIS A 284 14.27 8.82 -1.81
C HIS A 284 15.41 7.87 -2.18
N ASP A 285 15.09 6.84 -2.96
CA ASP A 285 16.04 5.82 -3.40
C ASP A 285 16.20 5.89 -4.93
N TYR A 286 17.32 5.39 -5.45
CA TYR A 286 17.64 5.41 -6.88
C TYR A 286 18.07 4.01 -7.34
N SER A 287 17.66 3.59 -8.52
CA SER A 287 18.03 2.27 -9.05
C SER A 287 18.26 2.31 -10.57
N ALA A 288 19.33 1.66 -11.01
CA ALA A 288 19.55 1.32 -12.42
C ALA A 288 18.99 -0.08 -12.68
N VAL A 289 18.14 -0.21 -13.70
CA VAL A 289 17.55 -1.47 -14.16
C VAL A 289 17.97 -1.72 -15.61
N CYS A 290 18.44 -2.93 -15.89
CA CYS A 290 18.85 -3.35 -17.22
C CYS A 290 17.96 -4.49 -17.71
N VAL A 291 17.19 -4.24 -18.77
CA VAL A 291 16.42 -5.26 -19.49
C VAL A 291 17.36 -5.97 -20.44
N VAL A 292 17.84 -7.15 -20.04
CA VAL A 292 18.73 -7.98 -20.85
C VAL A 292 17.89 -8.91 -21.72
N GLU A 293 17.90 -8.66 -23.02
CA GLU A 293 17.26 -9.48 -24.05
C GLU A 293 18.33 -10.27 -24.80
N ILE A 294 18.13 -11.58 -24.92
CA ILE A 294 19.05 -12.52 -25.51
C ILE A 294 18.44 -13.03 -26.81
N LEU A 295 19.10 -12.74 -27.92
CA LEU A 295 18.72 -13.26 -29.23
C LEU A 295 19.21 -14.71 -29.35
N GLU A 296 18.32 -15.61 -29.72
CA GLU A 296 18.68 -16.97 -30.05
C GLU A 296 19.10 -17.07 -31.53
N ASN A 297 20.16 -17.83 -31.79
CA ASN A 297 20.52 -18.19 -33.15
C ASN A 297 19.67 -19.41 -33.55
N GLN A 298 18.58 -19.23 -34.28
CA GLN A 298 17.86 -20.37 -34.87
C GLN A 298 18.56 -20.84 -36.14
N SER A 299 18.86 -22.13 -36.18
CA SER A 299 19.38 -22.86 -37.35
C SER A 299 18.28 -23.69 -38.00
N THR A 300 17.12 -23.11 -38.36
CA THR A 300 16.17 -23.73 -39.31
C THR A 300 15.12 -22.73 -39.75
N SER A 301 14.63 -22.92 -40.97
CA SER A 301 13.93 -21.99 -41.84
C SER A 301 12.49 -21.66 -41.45
N GLU A 302 12.24 -20.98 -40.32
CA GLU A 302 10.95 -20.30 -40.11
C GLU A 302 11.13 -18.91 -39.45
N LEU A 303 10.54 -17.90 -40.09
CA LEU A 303 10.62 -16.49 -39.71
C LEU A 303 9.97 -16.23 -38.35
N LYS A 304 10.77 -16.20 -37.28
CA LYS A 304 10.69 -15.25 -36.15
C LYS A 304 11.90 -15.44 -35.25
N GLN A 305 12.75 -14.42 -35.15
CA GLN A 305 13.86 -14.41 -34.22
C GLN A 305 13.32 -14.54 -32.78
N SER A 306 13.54 -15.69 -32.13
CA SER A 306 13.14 -15.89 -30.74
C SER A 306 14.09 -15.12 -29.83
N SER A 307 13.51 -14.37 -28.89
CA SER A 307 14.26 -13.68 -27.86
C SER A 307 13.77 -14.07 -26.47
N ARG A 308 14.73 -14.10 -25.55
CA ARG A 308 14.53 -14.42 -24.13
C ARG A 308 15.01 -13.30 -23.26
N PHE A 309 14.31 -13.06 -22.17
CA PHE A 309 14.65 -12.02 -21.20
C PHE A 309 15.22 -12.65 -19.93
N LEU A 310 16.31 -12.08 -19.42
CA LEU A 310 16.90 -12.47 -18.14
C LEU A 310 16.13 -11.84 -16.99
N LEU A 311 15.62 -12.69 -16.10
CA LEU A 311 15.03 -12.30 -14.83
C LEU A 311 15.84 -12.84 -13.66
N VAL A 312 15.82 -12.10 -12.57
CA VAL A 312 16.52 -12.39 -11.32
C VAL A 312 15.50 -12.46 -10.20
N LYS A 313 15.61 -13.45 -9.34
CA LYS A 313 14.79 -13.56 -8.14
C LYS A 313 15.41 -12.71 -7.03
N ARG A 314 14.62 -11.80 -6.47
CA ARG A 314 15.03 -11.02 -5.29
C ARG A 314 15.26 -11.95 -4.10
N PRO A 315 16.10 -11.55 -3.12
CA PRO A 315 16.27 -12.30 -1.87
C PRO A 315 14.94 -12.61 -1.19
N ASP A 316 14.89 -13.65 -0.36
CA ASP A 316 13.68 -14.07 0.35
C ASP A 316 13.28 -13.12 1.50
N GLU A 317 14.05 -12.05 1.71
CA GLU A 317 13.82 -11.01 2.69
C GLU A 317 13.94 -9.60 2.09
N GLY A 318 13.37 -8.60 2.78
CA GLY A 318 13.42 -7.20 2.38
C GLY A 318 12.34 -6.80 1.38
N LEU A 319 12.61 -5.72 0.63
CA LEU A 319 11.66 -5.14 -0.30
C LEU A 319 11.39 -6.09 -1.47
N LEU A 320 10.10 -6.40 -1.71
CA LEU A 320 9.65 -7.27 -2.81
C LEU A 320 10.28 -8.69 -2.76
N ALA A 321 10.47 -9.20 -1.54
CA ALA A 321 11.11 -10.48 -1.28
C ALA A 321 10.57 -11.65 -2.14
N GLY A 322 11.48 -12.43 -2.72
CA GLY A 322 11.18 -13.63 -3.52
C GLY A 322 10.52 -13.38 -4.88
N LEU A 323 10.34 -12.13 -5.30
CA LEU A 323 9.74 -11.77 -6.59
C LEU A 323 10.79 -11.69 -7.70
N TRP A 324 10.34 -11.87 -8.93
CA TRP A 324 11.17 -11.77 -10.13
C TRP A 324 11.26 -10.33 -10.63
N GLU A 325 12.46 -9.91 -11.02
CA GLU A 325 12.73 -8.60 -11.61
C GLU A 325 13.81 -8.67 -12.69
N PHE A 326 13.95 -7.59 -13.47
CA PHE A 326 15.13 -7.43 -14.33
C PHE A 326 16.36 -7.12 -13.48
N PRO A 327 17.58 -7.48 -13.94
CA PRO A 327 18.83 -7.10 -13.29
C PRO A 327 18.83 -5.64 -12.85
N SER A 328 19.02 -5.40 -11.55
CA SER A 328 18.95 -4.06 -10.98
C SER A 328 20.06 -3.80 -9.95
N VAL A 329 20.45 -2.54 -9.83
CA VAL A 329 21.43 -2.06 -8.83
C VAL A 329 20.86 -0.83 -8.12
N LEU A 330 21.00 -0.77 -6.80
CA LEU A 330 20.70 0.43 -6.02
C LEU A 330 21.86 1.42 -6.11
N LEU A 331 21.54 2.71 -6.24
CA LEU A 331 22.50 3.80 -6.45
C LEU A 331 22.50 4.73 -5.24
N ASN A 332 23.67 5.29 -4.93
CA ASN A 332 23.87 6.27 -3.87
C ASN A 332 23.52 7.70 -4.35
N GLY A 333 22.33 7.89 -4.91
CA GLY A 333 21.87 9.16 -5.47
C GLY A 333 21.54 9.11 -6.96
N GLU A 334 21.28 10.29 -7.53
CA GLU A 334 21.19 10.44 -8.99
C GLU A 334 22.54 10.12 -9.63
N ALA A 335 22.51 9.42 -10.76
CA ALA A 335 23.70 8.99 -11.46
C ALA A 335 23.53 9.20 -12.97
N ASP A 336 24.61 9.60 -13.64
CA ASP A 336 24.67 9.73 -15.09
C ASP A 336 24.63 8.36 -15.81
N SER A 337 24.59 8.38 -17.14
CA SER A 337 24.51 7.14 -17.92
C SER A 337 25.74 6.24 -17.75
N SER A 338 26.94 6.83 -17.67
CA SER A 338 28.21 6.11 -17.47
C SER A 338 28.24 5.34 -16.16
N THR A 339 27.94 6.01 -15.04
CA THR A 339 27.96 5.43 -13.69
C THR A 339 26.94 4.30 -13.56
N ARG A 340 25.73 4.50 -14.11
CA ARG A 340 24.68 3.47 -14.17
C ARG A 340 25.16 2.25 -14.97
N ARG A 341 25.74 2.47 -16.14
CA ARG A 341 26.23 1.44 -17.05
C ARG A 341 27.38 0.62 -16.44
N GLU A 342 28.32 1.26 -15.76
CA GLU A 342 29.39 0.59 -15.03
C GLU A 342 28.86 -0.31 -13.90
N SER A 343 27.89 0.19 -13.13
CA SER A 343 27.23 -0.56 -12.06
C SER A 343 26.52 -1.81 -12.60
N ILE A 344 25.78 -1.67 -13.70
CA ILE A 344 25.14 -2.80 -14.40
C ILE A 344 26.18 -3.79 -14.95
N ASN A 345 27.25 -3.31 -15.58
CA ASN A 345 28.31 -4.20 -16.10
C ASN A 345 28.96 -5.02 -14.97
N SER A 346 29.22 -4.39 -13.83
CA SER A 346 29.74 -5.05 -12.63
C SER A 346 28.78 -6.13 -12.13
N LEU A 347 27.47 -5.85 -12.08
CA LEU A 347 26.44 -6.84 -11.74
C LEU A 347 26.43 -8.01 -12.73
N LEU A 348 26.45 -7.72 -14.03
CA LEU A 348 26.33 -8.72 -15.09
C LEU A 348 27.54 -9.65 -15.14
N SER A 349 28.75 -9.10 -14.99
CA SER A 349 29.99 -9.88 -14.90
C SER A 349 30.00 -10.74 -13.64
N LYS A 350 29.81 -10.15 -12.45
CA LYS A 350 29.90 -10.89 -11.17
C LYS A 350 28.82 -11.96 -11.00
N SER A 351 27.59 -11.65 -11.38
CA SER A 351 26.44 -12.54 -11.12
C SER A 351 26.25 -13.56 -12.24
N PHE A 352 26.41 -13.15 -13.49
CA PHE A 352 26.06 -13.99 -14.64
C PHE A 352 27.28 -14.44 -15.46
N GLY A 353 28.48 -13.93 -15.17
CA GLY A 353 29.66 -14.20 -16.02
C GLY A 353 29.52 -13.58 -17.41
N LEU A 354 28.65 -12.58 -17.55
CA LEU A 354 28.39 -11.89 -18.80
C LEU A 354 29.40 -10.74 -18.93
N GLU A 355 30.44 -10.99 -19.73
CA GLU A 355 31.46 -10.00 -20.07
C GLU A 355 31.34 -9.59 -21.55
N PRO A 356 31.15 -8.28 -21.82
CA PRO A 356 31.08 -7.77 -23.19
C PRO A 356 32.30 -8.19 -24.02
N LYS A 357 32.09 -8.51 -25.30
CA LYS A 357 33.11 -8.93 -26.29
C LYS A 357 33.75 -10.30 -26.05
N LYS A 358 33.70 -10.84 -24.83
CA LYS A 358 34.21 -12.16 -24.49
C LYS A 358 33.14 -13.24 -24.69
N ASN A 359 32.03 -13.14 -23.96
CA ASN A 359 30.99 -14.18 -23.92
C ASN A 359 29.72 -13.82 -24.71
N PHE A 360 29.57 -12.55 -25.08
CA PHE A 360 28.47 -12.07 -25.90
C PHE A 360 28.85 -10.85 -26.75
N GLU A 361 28.10 -10.64 -27.81
CA GLU A 361 28.08 -9.44 -28.64
C GLU A 361 26.91 -8.56 -28.25
N ILE A 362 27.14 -7.25 -28.15
CA ILE A 362 26.07 -6.27 -27.95
C ILE A 362 25.49 -5.94 -29.32
N VAL A 363 24.20 -6.20 -29.49
CA VAL A 363 23.44 -5.82 -30.70
C VAL A 363 22.87 -4.42 -30.53
N ILE A 364 22.25 -4.17 -29.37
CA ILE A 364 21.66 -2.87 -29.00
C ILE A 364 21.99 -2.61 -27.53
N ARG A 365 22.32 -1.36 -27.20
CA ARG A 365 22.39 -0.92 -25.81
C ARG A 365 21.98 0.54 -25.68
N GLU A 366 20.79 0.79 -25.14
CA GLU A 366 20.14 2.09 -25.19
C GLU A 366 19.62 2.52 -23.82
N ASP A 367 19.69 3.81 -23.53
CA ASP A 367 19.01 4.42 -22.39
C ASP A 367 17.56 4.69 -22.79
N VAL A 368 16.62 4.00 -22.14
CA VAL A 368 15.19 4.05 -22.46
C VAL A 368 14.51 5.20 -21.71
N GLY A 369 15.14 5.72 -20.65
CA GLY A 369 14.63 6.79 -19.81
C GLY A 369 14.40 6.36 -18.36
N ASP A 370 13.66 7.18 -17.61
CA ASP A 370 13.45 6.96 -16.18
C ASP A 370 12.00 7.23 -15.74
N PHE A 371 11.64 6.71 -14.57
CA PHE A 371 10.40 7.04 -13.89
C PHE A 371 10.49 6.87 -12.38
N VAL A 372 9.56 7.50 -11.66
CA VAL A 372 9.42 7.31 -10.21
C VAL A 372 8.36 6.25 -9.91
N HIS A 373 8.73 5.25 -9.12
CA HIS A 373 7.83 4.28 -8.51
C HIS A 373 7.65 4.58 -7.02
N VAL A 374 6.41 4.68 -6.56
CA VAL A 374 6.09 5.09 -5.18
C VAL A 374 5.59 3.91 -4.36
N PHE A 375 6.31 3.60 -3.30
CA PHE A 375 5.88 2.76 -2.19
C PHE A 375 5.42 3.64 -1.03
N SER A 376 4.74 3.06 -0.04
CA SER A 376 4.27 3.82 1.12
C SER A 376 5.39 4.53 1.89
N HIS A 377 6.59 3.96 1.93
CA HIS A 377 7.75 4.47 2.66
C HIS A 377 8.94 4.88 1.77
N ILE A 378 8.86 4.65 0.45
CA ILE A 378 9.97 4.86 -0.50
C ILE A 378 9.45 5.53 -1.76
N ARG A 379 10.16 6.55 -2.23
CA ARG A 379 10.04 7.09 -3.58
C ARG A 379 11.28 6.65 -4.35
N LEU A 380 11.12 5.65 -5.23
CA LEU A 380 12.22 5.02 -5.96
C LEU A 380 12.29 5.58 -7.40
N LYS A 381 13.36 6.29 -7.75
CA LYS A 381 13.64 6.69 -9.14
C LYS A 381 14.35 5.54 -9.85
N ILE A 382 13.74 5.05 -10.92
CA ILE A 382 14.21 3.89 -11.69
C ILE A 382 14.68 4.38 -13.05
N TYR A 383 15.94 4.12 -13.36
CA TYR A 383 16.54 4.34 -14.66
C TYR A 383 16.54 3.04 -15.47
N VAL A 384 16.12 3.08 -16.73
CA VAL A 384 15.92 1.88 -17.56
C VAL A 384 16.88 1.86 -18.73
N GLU A 385 17.66 0.79 -18.83
CA GLU A 385 18.52 0.46 -19.97
C GLU A 385 17.98 -0.79 -20.66
N HIS A 386 17.98 -0.81 -22.00
CA HIS A 386 17.73 -2.00 -22.81
C HIS A 386 19.05 -2.50 -23.39
N LEU A 387 19.37 -3.77 -23.15
CA LEU A 387 20.59 -4.42 -23.59
C LEU A 387 20.23 -5.70 -24.36
N VAL A 388 20.34 -5.65 -25.68
CA VAL A 388 20.14 -6.79 -26.57
C VAL A 388 21.48 -7.44 -26.86
N ILE A 389 21.60 -8.72 -26.56
CA ILE A 389 22.85 -9.47 -26.70
C ILE A 389 22.67 -10.71 -27.57
N ARG A 390 23.76 -11.09 -28.23
CA ARG A 390 23.91 -12.39 -28.90
C ARG A 390 25.05 -13.15 -28.23
N LEU A 391 24.77 -14.33 -27.69
CA LEU A 391 25.78 -15.15 -27.00
C LEU A 391 26.77 -15.74 -28.01
N LYS A 392 28.05 -15.84 -27.62
CA LYS A 392 29.12 -16.45 -28.43
C LYS A 392 29.55 -17.80 -27.85
N GLY A 393 29.85 -18.78 -28.71
CA GLY A 393 30.51 -20.05 -28.33
C GLY A 393 29.82 -20.81 -27.19
N GLU A 394 30.60 -21.19 -26.15
CA GLU A 394 30.09 -21.82 -24.92
C GLU A 394 29.19 -20.92 -24.07
N GLY A 395 28.98 -19.65 -24.43
CA GLY A 395 27.99 -18.78 -23.80
C GLY A 395 26.56 -19.31 -23.90
N SER A 396 26.28 -20.16 -24.90
CA SER A 396 25.04 -20.96 -24.98
C SER A 396 24.91 -22.00 -23.85
N LYS A 397 26.03 -22.44 -23.26
CA LYS A 397 26.10 -23.36 -22.11
C LYS A 397 26.12 -22.64 -20.74
N LEU A 398 26.38 -21.32 -20.67
CA LEU A 398 26.31 -20.52 -19.43
C LEU A 398 24.95 -20.66 -18.73
N PHE A 399 23.90 -20.92 -19.51
CA PHE A 399 22.54 -21.08 -19.02
C PHE A 399 22.15 -22.53 -18.69
N ARG A 400 23.01 -23.53 -18.99
CA ARG A 400 22.74 -24.97 -18.76
C ARG A 400 23.27 -25.50 -17.43
N LYS A 401 24.24 -24.82 -16.80
CA LYS A 401 24.75 -25.20 -15.49
C LYS A 401 24.24 -24.23 -14.43
N GLN A 402 23.15 -24.60 -13.74
CA GLN A 402 22.82 -24.06 -12.41
C GLN A 402 23.84 -24.60 -11.39
N GLU A 403 25.13 -24.29 -11.56
CA GLU A 403 26.11 -24.56 -10.51
C GLU A 403 25.96 -23.44 -9.46
N LYS A 404 25.31 -23.76 -8.33
CA LYS A 404 25.26 -23.03 -7.05
C LYS A 404 25.78 -21.58 -7.09
N LYS A 405 25.09 -20.68 -7.78
CA LYS A 405 25.32 -19.24 -7.68
C LYS A 405 24.39 -18.65 -6.62
N SER A 406 24.88 -17.64 -5.89
CA SER A 406 24.16 -16.94 -4.81
C SER A 406 22.83 -16.31 -5.25
N ILE A 407 22.68 -16.03 -6.54
CA ILE A 407 21.51 -15.35 -7.12
C ILE A 407 20.75 -16.33 -8.03
N SER A 408 19.47 -16.57 -7.72
CA SER A 408 18.58 -17.33 -8.58
C SER A 408 18.11 -16.48 -9.76
N TRP A 409 18.18 -17.02 -10.97
CA TRP A 409 17.82 -16.34 -12.21
C TRP A 409 17.14 -17.30 -13.19
N LYS A 410 16.36 -16.77 -14.13
CA LYS A 410 15.75 -17.54 -15.22
C LYS A 410 15.66 -16.73 -16.51
N CYS A 411 15.61 -17.42 -17.64
CA CYS A 411 15.31 -16.81 -18.93
C CYS A 411 13.86 -17.08 -19.32
N VAL A 412 13.16 -16.06 -19.78
CA VAL A 412 11.73 -16.13 -20.10
C VAL A 412 11.49 -15.65 -21.52
N ASP A 413 10.74 -16.40 -22.31
CA ASP A 413 10.39 -16.01 -23.67
C ASP A 413 9.47 -14.76 -23.66
N LYS A 414 9.54 -13.95 -24.73
CA LYS A 414 8.71 -12.74 -24.88
C LYS A 414 7.21 -12.97 -24.61
N LYS A 415 6.66 -14.10 -25.08
CA LYS A 415 5.24 -14.47 -24.88
C LYS A 415 4.89 -14.71 -23.40
N VAL A 416 5.80 -15.32 -22.65
CA VAL A 416 5.59 -15.62 -21.22
C VAL A 416 5.76 -14.36 -20.39
N MET A 417 6.65 -13.45 -20.79
CA MET A 417 6.83 -12.16 -20.12
C MET A 417 5.53 -11.37 -19.98
N SER A 418 4.71 -11.34 -21.05
CA SER A 418 3.43 -10.61 -21.06
C SER A 418 2.35 -11.21 -20.15
N SER A 419 2.45 -12.50 -19.80
CA SER A 419 1.45 -13.22 -19.00
C SER A 419 1.90 -13.51 -17.56
N MET A 420 3.19 -13.36 -17.27
CA MET A 420 3.76 -13.62 -15.95
C MET A 420 3.27 -12.62 -14.88
N GLY A 421 3.04 -13.13 -13.67
CA GLY A 421 2.62 -12.31 -12.51
C GLY A 421 3.75 -11.42 -11.97
N LEU A 422 4.07 -10.35 -12.70
CA LEU A 422 5.13 -9.40 -12.35
C LEU A 422 4.62 -8.21 -11.54
N THR A 423 5.53 -7.63 -10.75
CA THR A 423 5.25 -6.40 -10.00
C THR A 423 4.92 -5.24 -10.95
N SER A 424 4.22 -4.24 -10.44
CA SER A 424 3.85 -3.05 -11.24
C SER A 424 5.07 -2.29 -11.78
N SER A 425 6.18 -2.24 -11.02
CA SER A 425 7.42 -1.60 -11.47
C SER A 425 8.06 -2.38 -12.62
N VAL A 426 8.17 -3.70 -12.50
CA VAL A 426 8.78 -4.56 -13.54
C VAL A 426 7.94 -4.56 -14.82
N ARG A 427 6.61 -4.63 -14.71
CA ARG A 427 5.71 -4.48 -15.86
C ARG A 427 5.88 -3.14 -16.57
N LYS A 428 6.04 -2.05 -15.80
CA LYS A 428 6.27 -0.73 -16.36
C LYS A 428 7.62 -0.63 -17.07
N VAL A 429 8.68 -1.20 -16.50
CA VAL A 429 10.00 -1.30 -17.15
C VAL A 429 9.89 -2.04 -18.49
N TYR A 430 9.23 -3.20 -18.50
CA TYR A 430 9.05 -3.98 -19.72
C TYR A 430 8.24 -3.21 -20.79
N ALA A 431 7.13 -2.59 -20.39
CA ALA A 431 6.30 -1.78 -21.30
C ALA A 431 7.06 -0.56 -21.86
N MET A 432 7.99 0.03 -21.10
CA MET A 432 8.85 1.10 -21.61
C MET A 432 9.77 0.61 -22.73
N VAL A 433 10.35 -0.58 -22.58
CA VAL A 433 11.18 -1.20 -23.63
C VAL A 433 10.35 -1.54 -24.87
N GLU A 434 9.19 -2.18 -24.70
CA GLU A 434 8.31 -2.50 -25.84
C GLU A 434 7.89 -1.25 -26.63
N LYS A 435 7.57 -0.17 -25.91
CA LYS A 435 7.25 1.11 -26.54
C LYS A 435 8.44 1.70 -27.29
N PHE A 436 9.63 1.67 -26.69
CA PHE A 436 10.85 2.19 -27.30
C PHE A 436 11.24 1.40 -28.57
N GLU A 437 11.07 0.08 -28.56
CA GLU A 437 11.25 -0.77 -29.75
C GLU A 437 10.29 -0.37 -30.88
N ALA A 438 9.00 -0.19 -30.57
CA ALA A 438 7.98 0.16 -31.56
C ALA A 438 8.22 1.54 -32.20
N GLU A 439 8.70 2.51 -31.41
CA GLU A 439 9.04 3.85 -31.90
C GLU A 439 10.26 3.83 -32.84
N LYS A 440 11.23 2.95 -32.62
CA LYS A 440 12.40 2.79 -33.52
C LYS A 440 12.08 2.08 -34.83
N ILE A 441 11.09 1.18 -34.83
CA ILE A 441 10.67 0.43 -36.03
C ILE A 441 9.76 1.29 -36.94
N SER A 442 9.07 2.28 -36.36
CA SER A 442 8.22 3.20 -37.12
C SER A 442 9.10 4.26 -37.81
N PRO A 443 9.16 4.33 -39.16
CA PRO A 443 9.89 5.39 -39.82
C PRO A 443 9.25 6.74 -39.45
N SER A 444 10.06 7.67 -38.96
CA SER A 444 9.65 9.06 -38.72
C SER A 444 8.87 9.58 -39.93
N PRO A 445 7.67 10.19 -39.77
CA PRO A 445 7.06 10.90 -40.88
C PRO A 445 8.01 12.02 -41.28
N ALA A 446 8.45 11.97 -42.52
CA ALA A 446 9.33 12.96 -43.13
C ALA A 446 8.91 14.37 -42.69
N VAL A 447 9.90 15.13 -42.21
CA VAL A 447 9.82 16.56 -41.93
C VAL A 447 9.03 17.22 -43.05
N ALA A 448 7.81 17.68 -42.72
CA ALA A 448 7.03 18.50 -43.62
C ALA A 448 7.83 19.76 -43.90
N THR A 449 8.40 19.82 -45.11
CA THR A 449 9.01 21.01 -45.66
C THR A 449 7.99 22.15 -45.54
N LYS A 450 8.35 23.17 -44.75
CA LYS A 450 7.63 24.44 -44.66
C LYS A 450 7.44 24.98 -46.08
N LYS A 451 6.25 24.81 -46.66
CA LYS A 451 5.81 25.62 -47.79
C LYS A 451 5.76 27.07 -47.32
N GLN A 452 6.58 27.90 -47.94
CA GLN A 452 6.53 29.35 -47.82
C GLN A 452 5.09 29.82 -48.08
N ARG A 453 4.56 30.66 -47.18
CA ARG A 453 3.33 31.42 -47.41
C ARG A 453 3.62 32.47 -48.50
N PRO A 454 2.76 32.63 -49.52
CA PRO A 454 2.85 33.81 -50.37
C PRO A 454 2.38 35.02 -49.55
N THR A 455 3.18 36.07 -49.62
CA THR A 455 2.88 37.41 -49.15
C THR A 455 1.68 37.98 -49.91
N SER A 456 0.56 38.23 -49.22
CA SER A 456 -0.52 39.06 -49.74
C SER A 456 -0.19 40.53 -49.49
N THR A 457 0.23 41.21 -50.55
CA THR A 457 0.30 42.67 -50.65
C THR A 457 -1.11 43.27 -50.57
N ASN A 458 -1.26 44.25 -49.68
CA ASN A 458 -2.37 45.18 -49.64
C ASN A 458 -2.51 45.91 -50.98
N LEU A 459 -3.74 45.98 -51.49
CA LEU A 459 -4.18 47.02 -52.42
C LEU A 459 -5.57 47.49 -52.00
N SER A 460 -5.62 48.77 -51.65
CA SER A 460 -6.81 49.56 -51.37
C SER A 460 -7.67 49.73 -52.63
N CYS A 461 -8.99 49.84 -52.48
CA CYS A 461 -9.79 51.06 -52.76
C CYS A 461 -11.26 50.76 -53.15
N ARG A 462 -12.13 51.57 -52.53
CA ARG A 462 -13.31 52.28 -53.08
C ARG A 462 -14.65 51.54 -53.24
N SER A 463 -15.58 51.99 -52.38
CA SER A 463 -16.84 52.66 -52.74
C SER A 463 -17.79 51.98 -53.73
N CYS A 464 -18.88 51.42 -53.22
CA CYS A 464 -20.26 51.91 -53.42
C CYS A 464 -21.22 51.14 -52.51
#